data_AF-A0A932S4X3-F1
#
_entry.id   AF-A0A932S4X3-F1
#
_cell.length_a   1.000
_cell.length_b   1.000
_cell.length_c   1.000
_cell.angle_alpha   90.00
_cell.angle_beta   90.00
_cell.angle_gamma   90.00
#
_symmetry.space_group_name_H-M   'P 1'
#
loop_
_entity.id
_entity.type
_entity.pdbx_description
1 polymer ?
#
loop_
_entity_poly.entity_id
_entity_poly.type
_entity_poly.pdbx_seq_one_letter_code
_entity_poly.pdbx_strand_id
1 'polypeptide(L)'
;MFNLRWGTDATGDSAFLRPSGLALDTANNVLVLDSVKNQVMKFDASGTLLAKWGSSGLGNGQFRSPSSIAVDRNGSVYVADTGNNRIQKFAADGTFV
;
A
#
# COMPACT_ATOMS: atom_id res chain seq x y z
N MET A 1 1.84 25.83 -8.17
CA MET A 1 1.83 24.86 -9.28
C MET A 1 2.04 23.47 -8.71
N PHE A 2 1.26 22.47 -9.11
CA PHE A 2 1.55 21.06 -8.80
C PHE A 2 2.47 20.52 -9.89
N ASN A 3 3.67 20.08 -9.50
CA ASN A 3 4.71 19.69 -10.47
C ASN A 3 4.57 18.24 -10.95
N LEU A 4 3.71 17.42 -10.33
CA LEU A 4 3.50 16.02 -10.71
C LEU A 4 2.19 15.48 -10.14
N ARG A 5 1.44 14.71 -10.94
CA ARG A 5 0.24 13.93 -10.55
C ARG A 5 0.30 12.56 -11.20
N TRP A 6 0.02 11.49 -10.46
CA TRP A 6 -0.13 10.14 -11.00
C TRP A 6 -1.22 9.37 -10.25
N GLY A 7 -1.62 8.22 -10.79
CA GLY A 7 -2.82 7.49 -10.39
C GLY A 7 -4.02 7.89 -11.25
N THR A 8 -4.71 6.89 -11.79
CA THR A 8 -5.91 7.08 -12.63
C THR A 8 -7.00 6.07 -12.24
N ASP A 9 -8.24 6.40 -12.56
CA ASP A 9 -9.40 5.48 -12.48
C ASP A 9 -9.39 4.43 -13.61
N ALA A 10 -8.32 4.36 -14.41
CA ALA A 10 -8.26 3.53 -15.61
C ALA A 10 -8.11 2.04 -15.26
N THR A 11 -8.49 1.16 -16.17
CA THR A 11 -8.33 -0.29 -16.01
C THR A 11 -6.87 -0.68 -16.22
N GLY A 12 -6.10 -0.82 -15.13
CA GLY A 12 -4.69 -1.22 -15.18
C GLY A 12 -4.14 -1.57 -13.80
N ASP A 13 -3.00 -2.23 -13.78
CA ASP A 13 -2.38 -2.77 -12.55
C ASP A 13 -1.95 -1.70 -11.53
N SER A 14 -1.82 -0.45 -11.96
CA SER A 14 -1.46 0.73 -11.15
C SER A 14 -2.64 1.63 -10.81
N ALA A 15 -3.85 1.23 -11.16
CA ALA A 15 -5.04 2.05 -10.94
C ALA A 15 -5.44 2.09 -9.46
N PHE A 16 -6.12 3.16 -9.06
CA PHE A 16 -6.70 3.27 -7.72
C PHE A 16 -8.23 3.17 -7.78
N LEU A 17 -8.83 2.62 -6.73
CA LEU A 17 -10.27 2.64 -6.48
C LEU A 17 -10.60 3.48 -5.24
N ARG A 18 -9.81 3.34 -4.16
CA ARG A 18 -9.93 4.18 -2.96
C ARG A 18 -8.62 4.23 -2.18
N PRO A 19 -7.66 5.05 -2.64
CA PRO A 19 -6.41 5.25 -1.92
C PRO A 19 -6.74 5.89 -0.57
N SER A 20 -6.34 5.22 0.51
CA SER A 20 -6.79 5.51 1.88
C SER A 20 -5.67 5.96 2.81
N GLY A 21 -4.44 5.54 2.53
CA GLY A 21 -3.24 5.95 3.26
C GLY A 21 -2.02 5.91 2.35
N LEU A 22 -1.03 6.72 2.69
CA LEU A 22 0.26 6.73 2.02
C LEU A 22 1.42 6.83 3.02
N ALA A 23 2.55 6.24 2.67
CA ALA A 23 3.79 6.33 3.42
C ALA A 23 4.99 6.35 2.48
N LEU A 24 6.13 6.86 2.95
CA LEU A 24 7.39 6.81 2.23
C LEU A 24 8.31 5.78 2.87
N ASP A 25 9.03 5.01 2.05
CA ASP A 25 10.16 4.22 2.54
C ASP A 25 11.47 5.05 2.54
N THR A 26 12.55 4.45 3.04
CA THR A 26 13.86 5.11 3.14
C THR A 26 14.50 5.44 1.79
N ALA A 27 13.97 4.90 0.68
CA ALA A 27 14.39 5.20 -0.69
C ALA A 27 13.46 6.21 -1.38
N ASN A 28 12.56 6.86 -0.63
CA ASN A 28 11.53 7.77 -1.14
C ASN A 28 10.54 7.13 -2.11
N ASN A 29 10.36 5.80 -2.06
CA ASN A 29 9.26 5.17 -2.75
C ASN A 29 7.96 5.47 -2.03
N VAL A 30 6.88 5.70 -2.79
CA VAL A 30 5.55 5.98 -2.27
C VAL A 30 4.77 4.68 -2.16
N LEU A 31 4.43 4.28 -0.94
CA LEU A 31 3.52 3.17 -0.68
C LEU A 31 2.12 3.73 -0.50
N VAL A 32 1.16 3.22 -1.27
CA VAL A 32 -0.24 3.63 -1.23
C VAL A 32 -1.11 2.42 -0.88
N LEU A 33 -1.96 2.58 0.13
CA LEU A 33 -2.93 1.59 0.53
C LEU A 33 -4.27 1.85 -0.14
N ASP A 34 -4.71 0.95 -1.01
CA ASP A 34 -6.04 0.99 -1.59
C ASP A 34 -7.01 0.10 -0.79
N SER A 35 -7.96 0.76 -0.15
CA SER A 35 -8.90 0.13 0.78
C SER A 35 -10.07 -0.60 0.11
N VAL A 36 -10.29 -0.40 -1.20
CA VAL A 36 -11.28 -1.17 -1.96
C VAL A 36 -10.60 -2.37 -2.61
N LYS A 37 -9.39 -2.20 -3.13
CA LYS A 37 -8.60 -3.30 -3.68
C LYS A 37 -8.02 -4.23 -2.61
N ASN A 38 -7.99 -3.79 -1.35
CA ASN A 38 -7.32 -4.48 -0.25
C ASN A 38 -5.86 -4.78 -0.64
N GLN A 39 -5.16 -3.75 -1.11
CA GLN A 39 -3.80 -3.87 -1.66
C GLN A 39 -2.93 -2.70 -1.24
N VAL A 40 -1.65 -2.99 -1.00
CA VAL A 40 -0.58 -2.00 -0.94
C VAL A 40 0.10 -1.98 -2.30
N MET A 41 0.32 -0.79 -2.85
CA MET A 41 1.05 -0.55 -4.08
C MET A 41 2.23 0.36 -3.80
N LYS A 42 3.43 -0.04 -4.22
CA LYS A 42 4.68 0.69 -4.04
C LYS A 42 5.11 1.29 -5.37
N PHE A 43 5.38 2.58 -5.39
CA PHE A 43 5.80 3.35 -6.55
C PHE A 43 7.13 4.03 -6.30
N ASP A 44 7.93 4.24 -7.34
CA ASP A 44 9.05 5.18 -7.24
C ASP A 44 8.56 6.64 -7.17
N ALA A 45 9.49 7.58 -6.98
CA ALA A 45 9.18 9.01 -6.89
C ALA A 45 8.59 9.62 -8.18
N SER A 46 8.67 8.91 -9.31
CA SER A 46 8.10 9.32 -10.60
C SER A 46 6.68 8.77 -10.83
N GLY A 47 6.21 7.87 -9.95
CA GLY A 47 4.92 7.20 -10.07
C GLY A 47 4.95 5.87 -10.83
N THR A 48 6.14 5.30 -11.09
CA THR A 48 6.27 3.97 -11.71
C THR A 48 5.99 2.90 -10.66
N LEU A 49 5.10 1.95 -10.96
CA LEU A 49 4.77 0.85 -10.05
C LEU A 49 5.96 -0.12 -9.93
N LEU A 50 6.42 -0.35 -8.71
CA LEU A 50 7.54 -1.25 -8.38
C LEU A 50 7.06 -2.59 -7.85
N ALA A 51 6.05 -2.58 -6.97
CA ALA A 51 5.53 -3.78 -6.34
C ALA A 51 4.08 -3.59 -5.88
N LYS A 52 3.36 -4.70 -5.71
CA LYS A 52 2.06 -4.72 -5.05
C LYS A 52 1.88 -6.01 -4.27
N TRP A 53 1.18 -5.94 -3.14
CA TRP A 53 0.82 -7.09 -2.33
C TRP A 53 -0.50 -6.85 -1.61
N GLY A 54 -1.11 -7.92 -1.11
CA GLY A 54 -2.44 -7.88 -0.51
C GLY A 54 -3.52 -8.48 -1.42
N SER A 55 -4.53 -9.04 -0.77
CA SER A 55 -5.81 -9.41 -1.37
C SER A 55 -6.90 -9.40 -0.31
N SER A 56 -8.16 -9.43 -0.71
CA SER A 56 -9.27 -9.56 0.24
C SER A 56 -9.20 -10.88 1.01
N GLY A 57 -9.36 -10.84 2.34
CA GLY A 57 -9.47 -12.05 3.15
C GLY A 57 -9.10 -11.87 4.61
N LEU A 58 -8.97 -13.00 5.31
CA LEU A 58 -8.73 -13.08 6.76
C LEU A 58 -7.35 -13.66 7.11
N GLY A 59 -6.65 -14.26 6.13
CA GLY A 59 -5.35 -14.89 6.30
C GLY A 59 -4.18 -13.90 6.35
N ASN A 60 -2.97 -14.42 6.54
CA ASN A 60 -1.75 -13.62 6.52
C ASN A 60 -1.56 -12.99 5.13
N GLY A 61 -1.22 -11.70 5.10
CA GLY A 61 -1.09 -10.94 3.86
C GLY A 61 -2.41 -10.65 3.15
N GLN A 62 -3.55 -11.01 3.74
CA GLN A 62 -4.88 -10.61 3.26
C GLN A 62 -5.46 -9.52 4.14
N PHE A 63 -6.26 -8.63 3.57
CA PHE A 63 -6.87 -7.51 4.28
C PHE A 63 -8.39 -7.51 4.15
N ARG A 64 -9.05 -6.86 5.10
CA ARG A 64 -10.46 -6.53 5.08
C ARG A 64 -10.62 -5.09 5.57
N SER A 65 -10.98 -4.19 4.66
CA SER A 65 -11.14 -2.76 4.97
C SER A 65 -9.91 -2.15 5.65
N PRO A 66 -8.70 -2.26 5.06
CA PRO A 66 -7.53 -1.66 5.64
C PRO A 66 -7.63 -0.12 5.52
N SER A 67 -7.21 0.60 6.55
CA SER A 67 -7.47 2.05 6.66
C SER A 67 -6.22 2.94 6.66
N SER A 68 -5.06 2.39 7.02
CA SER A 68 -3.83 3.16 7.12
C SER A 68 -2.59 2.29 6.94
N ILE A 69 -1.48 2.94 6.57
CA ILE A 69 -0.18 2.35 6.31
C ILE A 69 0.92 3.22 6.93
N ALA A 70 1.93 2.59 7.52
CA ALA A 70 3.13 3.25 8.03
C ALA A 70 4.38 2.44 7.68
N VAL A 71 5.52 3.12 7.57
CA VAL A 71 6.83 2.49 7.34
C VAL A 71 7.77 2.90 8.46
N ASP A 72 8.47 1.94 9.07
CA ASP A 72 9.49 2.23 10.08
C ASP A 72 10.87 2.48 9.46
N ARG A 73 11.85 2.88 10.29
CA ARG A 73 13.22 3.18 9.84
C ARG A 73 13.96 1.97 9.27
N ASN A 74 13.50 0.76 9.55
CA ASN A 74 14.08 -0.48 9.03
C ASN A 74 13.38 -0.92 7.73
N GLY A 75 12.46 -0.11 7.21
CA GLY A 75 11.67 -0.43 6.01
C GLY A 75 10.55 -1.42 6.23
N SER A 76 10.21 -1.76 7.49
CA SER A 76 9.05 -2.60 7.74
C SER A 76 7.77 -1.81 7.51
N VAL A 77 6.81 -2.44 6.83
CA VAL A 77 5.52 -1.84 6.50
C VAL A 77 4.46 -2.37 7.45
N TYR A 78 3.68 -1.48 8.06
CA TYR A 78 2.59 -1.81 8.96
C TYR A 78 1.28 -1.36 8.33
N VAL A 79 0.29 -2.26 8.29
CA VAL A 79 -1.05 -1.99 7.75
C VAL A 79 -2.09 -2.16 8.85
N ALA A 80 -2.91 -1.14 9.05
CA ALA A 80 -4.08 -1.21 9.93
C ALA A 80 -5.24 -1.91 9.20
N ASP A 81 -5.42 -3.20 9.46
CA ASP A 81 -6.40 -4.08 8.83
C ASP A 81 -7.70 -4.09 9.64
N THR A 82 -8.42 -2.96 9.58
CA THR A 82 -9.46 -2.64 10.58
C THR A 82 -10.68 -3.56 10.54
N GLY A 83 -11.04 -4.10 9.39
CA GLY A 83 -12.14 -5.07 9.29
C GLY A 83 -11.80 -6.44 9.86
N ASN A 84 -10.51 -6.73 10.07
CA ASN A 84 -10.01 -7.91 10.77
C ASN A 84 -9.53 -7.60 12.21
N ASN A 85 -9.70 -6.35 12.68
CA ASN A 85 -9.30 -5.90 14.02
C ASN A 85 -7.82 -6.19 14.36
N ARG A 86 -6.91 -6.03 13.41
CA ARG A 86 -5.49 -6.34 13.59
C ARG A 86 -4.56 -5.35 12.90
N ILE A 87 -3.29 -5.40 13.28
CA ILE A 87 -2.19 -4.80 12.53
C ILE A 87 -1.40 -5.94 11.89
N GLN A 88 -1.02 -5.79 10.62
CA GLN A 88 -0.11 -6.73 9.96
C GLN A 88 1.21 -6.02 9.62
N LYS A 89 2.32 -6.75 9.79
CA LYS A 89 3.67 -6.29 9.48
C LYS A 89 4.19 -7.02 8.24
N PHE A 90 4.90 -6.29 7.40
CA PHE A 90 5.54 -6.80 6.19
C PHE A 90 6.98 -6.30 6.12
N ALA A 91 7.83 -7.06 5.44
CA ALA A 91 9.12 -6.59 4.98
C ALA A 91 8.96 -5.56 3.86
N ALA A 92 10.05 -4.86 3.51
CA ALA A 92 10.06 -3.78 2.53
C ALA A 92 9.67 -4.20 1.10
N ASP A 93 9.73 -5.50 0.81
CA ASP A 93 9.35 -6.14 -0.45
C ASP A 93 7.88 -6.63 -0.45
N GLY A 94 7.15 -6.47 0.66
CA GLY A 94 5.77 -6.93 0.80
C GLY A 94 5.61 -8.35 1.34
N THR A 95 6.69 -9.03 1.73
CA THR A 95 6.62 -10.34 2.38
C THR A 95 6.03 -10.21 3.78
N PHE A 96 5.04 -11.03 4.13
CA PHE A 96 4.46 -11.06 5.48
C PHE A 96 5.48 -11.55 6.52
N VAL A 97 5.51 -10.92 7.70
CA VAL A 97 6.45 -11.21 8.80
C VAL A 97 5.70 -11.63 10.07
#